data_AF-G4TI17-F1
#
_entry.id   AF-G4TI17-F1
#
_cell.length_a   1.000
_cell.length_b   1.000
_cell.length_c   1.000
_cell.angle_alpha   90.00
_cell.angle_beta   90.00
_cell.angle_gamma   90.00
#
_symmetry.space_group_name_H-M   'P 1'
#
loop_
_entity.id
_entity.type
_entity.pdbx_description
1 polymer ?
#
loop_
_entity_poly.entity_id
_entity_poly.type
_entity_poly.pdbx_seq_one_letter_code
_entity_poly.pdbx_strand_id
1 'polypeptide(L)'
;MAALSTLLPKPVHSTIEVDDEEEVPTQTSNAVVPASRVPPYGQRKGWRPGPDDFGDGGAFPECHIAQYPLGMGRKKASAGNTLALTVDAEGNVRYDAIAKQGHDSDRIVQSQFKDLVPLAHRTDLDENAQKMERPSQEDIDATTERTRLALERLVNGKIKAAQPKNVPESGGKSSFVRYTPGQQQGGSGLNQRIIKITEVAEDPLEPPRFKHKKIPRGPPSPPAPVLRSPPRKATAQEQKEWMIPPCISNWKNNKGYTIPLDKRLAADGRGLQDIHINDNFAKFSEALYVADRVAREEVRQRTLMQQKLAEKEKASKEENLRMLAQRAREGRTGVASTAKPTAAANAAFQSSLGQYGDSDSDESPGSEDEDKRDESEEDEAVQIRDKMRREKREERQREMRLSNMGTEQRMKQLARQQNRDISEKVALGLAKPTMSKEAMIDQRLFNRETLSSSFADDDSYNLYDKPLFHGSTAAAAIYKARGPVAQGNDEAFGGGTEEGITKALDNDRFGLGTAGKFGFEGAADQEVRDGPVQFEKDTSDVFGVDQFLDQAKRGQKRGLDTDAEGARKRRQMDKADED
;
A
#
# COMPACT_ATOMS: atom_id res chain seq x y z
N MET A 1 -53.33 50.07 -26.92
CA MET A 1 -52.33 49.67 -27.93
C MET A 1 -52.74 48.36 -28.62
N ALA A 2 -53.89 48.31 -29.31
CA ALA A 2 -54.49 47.04 -29.78
C ALA A 2 -54.78 46.97 -31.30
N ALA A 3 -54.47 48.04 -32.06
CA ALA A 3 -54.84 48.16 -33.48
C ALA A 3 -53.70 47.84 -34.47
N LEU A 4 -52.52 47.43 -33.98
CA LEU A 4 -51.33 47.17 -34.81
C LEU A 4 -51.06 45.68 -35.06
N SER A 5 -51.57 44.78 -34.21
CA SER A 5 -51.38 43.33 -34.33
C SER A 5 -52.19 42.70 -35.47
N THR A 6 -53.18 43.42 -36.03
CA THR A 6 -54.03 42.98 -37.14
C THR A 6 -53.52 43.39 -38.52
N LEU A 7 -52.46 44.20 -38.59
CA LEU A 7 -51.90 44.74 -39.85
C LEU A 7 -50.63 44.02 -40.32
N LEU A 8 -50.16 43.00 -39.59
CA LEU A 8 -48.97 42.23 -39.96
C LEU A 8 -49.37 40.86 -40.55
N PRO A 9 -48.70 40.38 -41.62
CA PRO A 9 -48.91 39.03 -42.14
C PRO A 9 -48.43 37.99 -41.12
N LYS A 10 -49.10 36.83 -41.09
CA LYS A 10 -48.76 35.74 -40.16
C LYS A 10 -47.36 35.17 -40.46
N PRO A 11 -46.58 34.79 -39.43
CA PRO A 11 -45.24 34.22 -39.62
C PRO A 11 -45.30 32.87 -40.37
N VAL A 12 -44.30 32.61 -41.20
CA VAL A 12 -44.26 31.47 -42.15
C VAL A 12 -43.74 30.17 -41.51
N HIS A 13 -43.20 30.23 -40.29
CA HIS A 13 -42.67 29.07 -39.58
C HIS A 13 -43.28 28.99 -38.17
N SER A 14 -43.98 27.90 -37.91
CA SER A 14 -44.36 27.47 -36.56
C SER A 14 -43.13 26.92 -35.84
N THR A 15 -42.94 27.32 -34.58
CA THR A 15 -41.95 26.67 -33.70
C THR A 15 -42.35 25.22 -33.45
N ILE A 16 -41.35 24.34 -33.43
CA ILE A 16 -41.54 22.90 -33.22
C ILE A 16 -42.08 22.65 -31.81
N GLU A 17 -43.22 21.96 -31.72
CA GLU A 17 -43.76 21.43 -30.48
C GLU A 17 -42.93 20.19 -30.04
N VAL A 18 -42.74 20.04 -28.74
CA VAL A 18 -42.09 18.88 -28.13
C VAL A 18 -43.12 18.22 -27.23
N ASP A 19 -43.66 17.09 -27.68
CA ASP A 19 -44.54 16.24 -26.88
C ASP A 19 -43.79 15.71 -25.65
N ASP A 20 -44.26 16.06 -24.44
CA ASP A 20 -44.20 15.25 -23.19
C ASP A 20 -44.65 16.08 -21.97
N GLU A 21 -45.96 16.36 -21.81
CA GLU A 21 -46.64 16.44 -20.50
C GLU A 21 -48.15 16.11 -20.68
N GLU A 22 -48.78 15.47 -19.68
CA GLU A 22 -50.21 15.12 -19.71
C GLU A 22 -51.10 16.35 -19.42
N GLU A 23 -51.54 17.06 -20.45
CA GLU A 23 -52.53 18.14 -20.28
C GLU A 23 -53.88 17.62 -19.77
N VAL A 24 -54.14 17.80 -18.47
CA VAL A 24 -55.50 17.69 -17.91
C VAL A 24 -56.33 18.84 -18.50
N PRO A 25 -57.39 18.59 -19.28
CA PRO A 25 -58.04 19.63 -20.08
C PRO A 25 -58.76 20.66 -19.19
N THR A 26 -58.15 21.82 -19.04
CA THR A 26 -58.71 22.97 -18.33
C THR A 26 -59.82 23.61 -19.15
N GLN A 27 -61.02 23.00 -19.07
CA GLN A 27 -62.23 23.56 -19.68
C GLN A 27 -62.44 25.00 -19.18
N THR A 28 -62.33 25.97 -20.09
CA THR A 28 -62.58 27.39 -19.87
C THR A 28 -64.08 27.66 -19.71
N SER A 29 -64.64 27.10 -18.65
CA SER A 29 -66.01 27.35 -18.22
C SER A 29 -66.15 28.83 -17.84
N ASN A 30 -66.77 29.60 -18.73
CA ASN A 30 -67.38 30.89 -18.39
C ASN A 30 -68.61 30.64 -17.50
N ALA A 31 -68.36 30.14 -16.29
CA ALA A 31 -69.34 29.88 -15.27
C ALA A 31 -69.83 31.23 -14.73
N VAL A 32 -70.91 31.75 -15.30
CA VAL A 32 -71.65 32.90 -14.77
C VAL A 32 -72.21 32.48 -13.41
N VAL A 33 -71.47 32.79 -12.34
CA VAL A 33 -71.92 32.56 -10.97
C VAL A 33 -73.27 33.27 -10.79
N PRO A 34 -74.32 32.57 -10.33
CA PRO A 34 -75.63 33.18 -10.12
C PRO A 34 -75.52 34.14 -8.93
N ALA A 35 -75.28 35.43 -9.22
CA ALA A 35 -75.11 36.46 -8.21
C ALA A 35 -76.34 36.49 -7.29
N SER A 36 -76.12 36.10 -6.02
CA SER A 36 -77.11 36.24 -4.95
C SER A 36 -77.52 37.71 -4.90
N ARG A 37 -78.83 37.98 -5.10
CA ARG A 37 -79.37 39.35 -5.11
C ARG A 37 -79.56 39.86 -3.69
N VAL A 38 -78.42 40.01 -3.02
CA VAL A 38 -78.24 40.64 -1.72
C VAL A 38 -78.95 42.00 -1.69
N PRO A 39 -79.91 42.25 -0.78
CA PRO A 39 -80.64 43.51 -0.74
C PRO A 39 -79.72 44.71 -0.47
N PRO A 40 -80.01 45.90 -1.01
CA PRO A 40 -79.20 47.09 -0.76
C PRO A 40 -79.25 47.51 0.73
N TYR A 41 -78.26 48.30 1.15
CA TYR A 41 -78.15 48.82 2.52
C TYR A 41 -79.45 49.50 2.98
N GLY A 42 -79.87 49.22 4.22
CA GLY A 42 -81.13 49.72 4.80
C GLY A 42 -82.38 48.93 4.42
N GLN A 43 -82.34 48.07 3.40
CA GLN A 43 -83.45 47.18 3.01
C GLN A 43 -83.33 45.76 3.61
N ARG A 44 -82.36 45.52 4.49
CA ARG A 44 -82.01 44.17 5.01
C ARG A 44 -82.79 43.72 6.25
N LYS A 45 -83.82 44.46 6.67
CA LYS A 45 -84.60 44.15 7.88
C LYS A 45 -85.30 42.80 7.75
N GLY A 46 -84.95 41.85 8.62
CA GLY A 46 -85.47 40.48 8.63
C GLY A 46 -84.76 39.51 7.69
N TRP A 47 -83.91 40.00 6.78
CA TRP A 47 -83.06 39.16 5.93
C TRP A 47 -81.93 38.52 6.76
N ARG A 48 -81.52 37.31 6.37
CA ARG A 48 -80.51 36.51 7.07
C ARG A 48 -79.46 36.03 6.06
N PRO A 49 -78.24 36.61 6.05
CA PRO A 49 -77.19 36.20 5.12
C PRO A 49 -76.67 34.78 5.44
N GLY A 50 -76.66 33.92 4.43
CA GLY A 50 -75.92 32.66 4.41
C GLY A 50 -74.45 32.84 3.98
N PRO A 51 -73.66 31.75 3.89
CA PRO A 51 -72.24 31.82 3.48
C PRO A 51 -72.04 32.45 2.09
N ASP A 52 -72.96 32.18 1.17
CA ASP A 52 -72.88 32.58 -0.25
C ASP A 52 -73.47 33.98 -0.51
N ASP A 53 -74.08 34.60 0.52
CA ASP A 53 -74.63 35.97 0.47
C ASP A 53 -73.57 37.05 0.77
N PHE A 54 -72.33 36.66 1.05
CA PHE A 54 -71.24 37.61 1.32
C PHE A 54 -70.47 38.03 0.06
N GLY A 55 -70.52 37.25 -1.03
CA GLY A 55 -69.86 37.59 -2.30
C GLY A 55 -68.35 37.84 -2.14
N ASP A 56 -67.91 39.07 -2.44
CA ASP A 56 -66.52 39.56 -2.28
C ASP A 56 -66.10 39.75 -0.79
N GLY A 57 -67.02 39.51 0.14
CA GLY A 57 -66.80 39.52 1.58
C GLY A 57 -67.47 40.68 2.32
N GLY A 58 -67.12 40.82 3.59
CA GLY A 58 -67.75 41.77 4.52
C GLY A 58 -68.99 41.21 5.21
N ALA A 59 -69.24 41.68 6.43
CA ALA A 59 -70.42 41.34 7.23
C ALA A 59 -71.31 42.57 7.38
N PHE A 60 -72.63 42.37 7.42
CA PHE A 60 -73.61 43.46 7.41
C PHE A 60 -74.00 43.83 8.86
N PRO A 61 -73.56 44.99 9.39
CA PRO A 61 -73.76 45.34 10.80
C PRO A 61 -75.23 45.62 11.15
N GLU A 62 -76.07 45.93 10.16
CA GLU A 62 -77.53 46.07 10.32
C GLU A 62 -78.27 44.73 10.51
N CYS A 63 -77.59 43.60 10.23
CA CYS A 63 -78.11 42.26 10.52
C CYS A 63 -77.54 41.77 11.85
N HIS A 64 -78.33 41.81 12.93
CA HIS A 64 -77.93 41.37 14.28
C HIS A 64 -77.84 39.83 14.44
N ILE A 65 -77.01 39.19 13.60
CA ILE A 65 -76.70 37.77 13.58
C ILE A 65 -75.17 37.63 13.48
N ALA A 66 -74.60 36.63 14.14
CA ALA A 66 -73.18 36.32 14.04
C ALA A 66 -72.83 35.84 12.61
N GLN A 67 -72.18 36.73 11.85
CA GLN A 67 -71.80 36.51 10.45
C GLN A 67 -70.32 36.16 10.36
N TYR A 68 -69.97 35.24 9.47
CA TYR A 68 -68.61 34.71 9.33
C TYR A 68 -68.17 34.62 7.86
N PRO A 69 -68.01 35.74 7.14
CA PRO A 69 -67.44 35.76 5.78
C PRO A 69 -66.08 35.05 5.77
N LEU A 70 -65.81 34.22 4.75
CA LEU A 70 -64.60 33.39 4.64
C LEU A 70 -64.30 32.52 5.88
N GLY A 71 -65.30 32.24 6.72
CA GLY A 71 -65.14 31.53 8.00
C GLY A 71 -64.40 32.31 9.10
N MET A 72 -64.06 33.58 8.87
CA MET A 72 -63.36 34.45 9.82
C MET A 72 -64.16 34.61 11.12
N GLY A 73 -63.48 34.87 12.24
CA GLY A 73 -64.13 35.09 13.55
C GLY A 73 -64.73 33.85 14.24
N ARG A 74 -64.78 32.70 13.58
CA ARG A 74 -65.13 31.42 14.23
C ARG A 74 -64.01 30.97 15.17
N LYS A 75 -64.38 30.46 16.35
CA LYS A 75 -63.43 29.78 17.26
C LYS A 75 -62.92 28.50 16.58
N LYS A 76 -61.61 28.37 16.40
CA LYS A 76 -61.00 27.12 15.89
C LYS A 76 -61.20 26.01 16.92
N ALA A 77 -61.52 24.79 16.45
CA ALA A 77 -61.87 23.65 17.31
C ALA A 77 -60.69 23.11 18.13
N SER A 78 -59.44 23.40 17.72
CA SER A 78 -58.22 23.07 18.46
C SER A 78 -57.12 24.11 18.17
N ALA A 79 -56.16 24.23 19.08
CA ALA A 79 -54.94 25.00 18.88
C ALA A 79 -53.95 24.18 18.04
N GLY A 80 -54.00 24.33 16.72
CA GLY A 80 -53.11 23.63 15.78
C GLY A 80 -51.66 24.13 15.88
N ASN A 81 -50.70 23.20 15.79
CA ASN A 81 -49.25 23.48 15.76
C ASN A 81 -48.78 24.00 14.38
N THR A 82 -49.60 24.83 13.74
CA THR A 82 -49.38 25.36 12.39
C THR A 82 -49.02 26.83 12.46
N LEU A 83 -47.89 27.22 11.87
CA LEU A 83 -47.55 28.63 11.68
C LEU A 83 -48.67 29.33 10.90
N ALA A 84 -49.00 30.57 11.27
CA ALA A 84 -50.00 31.34 10.54
C ALA A 84 -49.48 31.65 9.13
N LEU A 85 -50.31 31.38 8.11
CA LEU A 85 -50.00 31.79 6.74
C LEU A 85 -49.99 33.32 6.69
N THR A 86 -48.85 33.91 6.33
CA THR A 86 -48.69 35.35 6.19
C THR A 86 -48.48 35.73 4.73
N VAL A 87 -48.83 36.97 4.41
CA VAL A 87 -48.77 37.54 3.06
C VAL A 87 -47.86 38.77 3.12
N ASP A 88 -47.21 39.12 2.02
CA ASP A 88 -46.48 40.38 1.89
C ASP A 88 -47.40 41.56 1.48
N ALA A 89 -46.80 42.70 1.10
CA ALA A 89 -47.55 43.88 0.66
C ALA A 89 -48.01 43.81 -0.81
N GLU A 90 -47.50 42.84 -1.58
CA GLU A 90 -47.82 42.63 -3.00
C GLU A 90 -48.96 41.61 -3.17
N GLY A 91 -49.21 40.79 -2.14
CA GLY A 91 -50.21 39.70 -2.15
C GLY A 91 -49.60 38.30 -2.19
N ASN A 92 -48.27 38.17 -2.18
CA ASN A 92 -47.61 36.86 -2.25
C ASN A 92 -47.58 36.18 -0.87
N VAL A 93 -47.77 34.86 -0.85
CA VAL A 93 -47.68 34.04 0.36
C VAL A 93 -46.23 33.92 0.82
N ARG A 94 -45.96 34.30 2.08
CA ARG A 94 -44.61 34.33 2.68
C ARG A 94 -44.15 32.97 3.19
N TYR A 95 -43.81 32.09 2.26
CA TYR A 95 -43.16 30.80 2.59
C TYR A 95 -41.79 30.98 3.29
N ASP A 96 -41.12 32.12 3.11
CA ASP A 96 -39.94 32.59 3.85
C ASP A 96 -40.06 32.42 5.37
N ALA A 97 -41.27 32.52 5.93
CA ALA A 97 -41.52 32.41 7.37
C ALA A 97 -41.13 31.02 7.93
N ILE A 98 -41.08 30.00 7.08
CA ILE A 98 -40.55 28.66 7.42
C ILE A 98 -39.01 28.72 7.51
N ALA A 99 -38.34 29.32 6.53
CA ALA A 99 -36.87 29.47 6.52
C ALA A 99 -36.34 30.41 7.63
N LYS A 100 -37.18 31.34 8.11
CA LYS A 100 -36.88 32.23 9.25
C LYS A 100 -37.27 31.65 10.61
N GLN A 101 -37.85 30.44 10.69
CA GLN A 101 -38.27 29.85 11.96
C GLN A 101 -37.08 29.63 12.90
N GLY A 102 -37.07 30.30 14.06
CA GLY A 102 -35.97 30.24 15.02
C GLY A 102 -34.86 31.27 14.81
N HIS A 103 -35.07 32.23 13.90
CA HIS A 103 -34.28 33.46 13.79
C HIS A 103 -35.08 34.67 14.29
N ASP A 104 -34.37 35.76 14.62
CA ASP A 104 -34.98 37.06 14.92
C ASP A 104 -35.65 37.65 13.66
N SER A 105 -36.65 38.53 13.85
CA SER A 105 -37.37 39.21 12.75
C SER A 105 -36.45 39.90 11.74
N ASP A 106 -35.38 40.49 12.27
CA ASP A 106 -34.46 41.37 11.56
C ASP A 106 -33.38 40.56 10.83
N ARG A 107 -33.35 39.23 11.02
CA ARG A 107 -32.41 38.35 10.32
C ARG A 107 -32.83 38.20 8.87
N ILE A 108 -32.05 38.82 7.99
CA ILE A 108 -32.13 38.58 6.55
C ILE A 108 -31.74 37.12 6.27
N VAL A 109 -32.66 36.40 5.62
CA VAL A 109 -32.48 35.03 5.12
C VAL A 109 -32.94 35.09 3.66
N GLN A 110 -32.01 34.83 2.74
CA GLN A 110 -32.32 34.72 1.31
C GLN A 110 -33.05 33.40 1.09
N SER A 111 -34.18 33.44 0.37
CA SER A 111 -35.06 32.27 0.22
C SER A 111 -35.94 32.29 -1.02
N GLN A 112 -36.04 33.44 -1.70
CA GLN A 112 -36.90 33.62 -2.87
C GLN A 112 -36.10 33.53 -4.16
N PHE A 113 -36.75 33.16 -5.28
CA PHE A 113 -36.06 33.08 -6.59
C PHE A 113 -35.43 34.43 -7.01
N LYS A 114 -35.99 35.57 -6.58
CA LYS A 114 -35.39 36.90 -6.82
C LYS A 114 -34.05 37.14 -6.11
N ASP A 115 -33.66 36.27 -5.18
CA ASP A 115 -32.32 36.26 -4.57
C ASP A 115 -31.29 35.48 -5.41
N LEU A 116 -31.72 34.69 -6.40
CA LEU A 116 -30.86 34.04 -7.40
C LEU A 116 -30.62 34.90 -8.65
N VAL A 117 -31.48 35.90 -8.90
CA VAL A 117 -31.38 36.80 -10.06
C VAL A 117 -30.21 37.78 -9.84
N PRO A 118 -29.30 37.98 -10.82
CA PRO A 118 -28.22 38.95 -10.70
C PRO A 118 -28.74 40.36 -10.40
N LEU A 119 -28.06 41.09 -9.51
CA LEU A 119 -28.51 42.40 -9.01
C LEU A 119 -28.78 43.43 -10.13
N ALA A 120 -28.06 43.35 -11.26
CA ALA A 120 -28.26 44.20 -12.44
C ALA A 120 -29.60 43.97 -13.18
N HIS A 121 -30.32 42.90 -12.87
CA HIS A 121 -31.62 42.54 -13.45
C HIS A 121 -32.75 42.44 -12.40
N ARG A 122 -32.47 42.82 -11.14
CA ARG A 122 -33.46 42.75 -10.06
C ARG A 122 -34.26 44.05 -9.97
N THR A 123 -35.59 43.93 -9.95
CA THR A 123 -36.53 45.06 -9.97
C THR A 123 -36.81 45.69 -8.61
N ASP A 124 -36.66 44.93 -7.53
CA ASP A 124 -36.97 45.35 -6.15
C ASP A 124 -35.81 46.02 -5.38
N LEU A 125 -34.79 46.53 -6.10
CA LEU A 125 -33.68 47.27 -5.50
C LEU A 125 -33.70 48.74 -5.92
N ASP A 126 -33.65 49.64 -4.93
CA ASP A 126 -33.43 51.07 -5.15
C ASP A 126 -32.11 51.31 -5.87
N GLU A 127 -32.03 52.35 -6.71
CA GLU A 127 -30.78 52.72 -7.40
C GLU A 127 -29.58 52.89 -6.45
N ASN A 128 -29.84 53.33 -5.22
CA ASN A 128 -28.80 53.54 -4.21
C ASN A 128 -28.28 52.23 -3.62
N ALA A 129 -29.12 51.19 -3.53
CA ALA A 129 -28.67 49.83 -3.22
C ALA A 129 -27.87 49.25 -4.40
N GLN A 130 -28.24 49.60 -5.64
CA GLN A 130 -27.51 49.16 -6.85
C GLN A 130 -26.12 49.82 -6.98
N LYS A 131 -25.93 51.05 -6.50
CA LYS A 131 -24.64 51.78 -6.52
C LYS A 131 -23.57 51.18 -5.60
N MET A 132 -23.95 50.34 -4.63
CA MET A 132 -23.03 49.58 -3.74
C MET A 132 -21.96 50.45 -3.03
N GLU A 133 -22.33 51.68 -2.69
CA GLU A 133 -21.43 52.63 -2.04
C GLU A 133 -21.07 52.19 -0.61
N ARG A 134 -19.87 52.59 -0.15
CA ARG A 134 -19.45 52.35 1.23
C ARG A 134 -20.15 53.35 2.17
N PRO A 135 -20.49 52.96 3.42
CA PRO A 135 -20.97 53.91 4.44
C PRO A 135 -20.03 55.10 4.61
N SER A 136 -20.55 56.21 5.15
CA SER A 136 -19.74 57.42 5.35
C SER A 136 -18.57 57.17 6.31
N GLN A 137 -17.53 57.99 6.23
CA GLN A 137 -16.40 57.88 7.15
C GLN A 137 -16.85 58.05 8.61
N GLU A 138 -17.82 58.94 8.87
CA GLU A 138 -18.40 59.15 10.20
C GLU A 138 -19.16 57.90 10.70
N ASP A 139 -19.93 57.22 9.84
CA ASP A 139 -20.59 55.95 10.18
C ASP A 139 -19.58 54.83 10.47
N ILE A 140 -18.49 54.78 9.69
CA ILE A 140 -17.40 53.81 9.86
C ILE A 140 -16.70 54.04 11.21
N ASP A 141 -16.36 55.28 11.54
CA ASP A 141 -15.67 55.61 12.79
C ASP A 141 -16.58 55.40 14.01
N ALA A 142 -17.84 55.86 13.97
CA ALA A 142 -18.81 55.62 15.04
C ALA A 142 -19.12 54.11 15.25
N THR A 143 -19.15 53.32 14.16
CA THR A 143 -19.29 51.86 14.24
C THR A 143 -18.02 51.20 14.77
N THR A 144 -16.85 51.71 14.41
CA THR A 144 -15.55 51.24 14.90
C THR A 144 -15.41 51.50 16.39
N GLU A 145 -15.76 52.69 16.89
CA GLU A 145 -15.76 53.00 18.33
C GLU A 145 -16.74 52.13 19.11
N ARG A 146 -18.00 52.01 18.65
CA ARG A 146 -19.01 51.13 19.27
C ARG A 146 -18.52 49.67 19.34
N THR A 147 -17.92 49.18 18.28
CA THR A 147 -17.39 47.80 18.19
C THR A 147 -16.16 47.63 19.09
N ARG A 148 -15.25 48.60 19.08
CA ARG A 148 -14.05 48.63 19.93
C ARG A 148 -14.42 48.59 21.41
N LEU A 149 -15.33 49.45 21.87
CA LEU A 149 -15.78 49.49 23.27
C LEU A 149 -16.45 48.16 23.70
N ALA A 150 -17.23 47.53 22.81
CA ALA A 150 -17.82 46.23 23.06
C ALA A 150 -16.75 45.11 23.17
N LEU A 151 -15.76 45.10 22.28
CA LEU A 151 -14.64 44.15 22.32
C LEU A 151 -13.73 44.37 23.52
N GLU A 152 -13.38 45.62 23.86
CA GLU A 152 -12.63 45.97 25.07
C GLU A 152 -13.36 45.49 26.33
N ARG A 153 -14.69 45.62 26.41
CA ARG A 153 -15.48 45.08 27.53
C ARG A 153 -15.37 43.55 27.64
N LEU A 154 -15.42 42.82 26.52
CA LEU A 154 -15.29 41.36 26.49
C LEU A 154 -13.85 40.90 26.81
N VAL A 155 -12.85 41.60 26.30
CA VAL A 155 -11.43 41.33 26.55
C VAL A 155 -11.08 41.63 28.01
N ASN A 156 -11.54 42.74 28.58
CA ASN A 156 -11.35 43.06 29.99
C ASN A 156 -12.00 42.01 30.93
N GLY A 157 -13.13 41.42 30.53
CA GLY A 157 -13.70 40.27 31.25
C GLY A 157 -12.76 39.05 31.26
N LYS A 158 -12.15 38.72 30.12
CA LYS A 158 -11.18 37.62 30.00
C LYS A 158 -9.87 37.91 30.74
N ILE A 159 -9.36 39.14 30.69
CA ILE A 159 -8.14 39.56 31.40
C ILE A 159 -8.35 39.46 32.92
N LYS A 160 -9.50 39.92 33.44
CA LYS A 160 -9.83 39.79 34.87
C LYS A 160 -9.86 38.32 35.32
N ALA A 161 -10.51 37.44 34.55
CA ALA A 161 -10.52 36.00 34.83
C ALA A 161 -9.11 35.35 34.77
N ALA A 162 -8.17 35.94 34.03
CA ALA A 162 -6.78 35.49 33.96
C ALA A 162 -5.86 36.13 35.04
N GLN A 163 -6.33 37.13 35.79
CA GLN A 163 -5.56 37.85 36.81
C GLN A 163 -6.19 37.70 38.21
N PRO A 164 -6.13 36.50 38.84
CA PRO A 164 -6.80 36.20 40.11
C PRO A 164 -6.26 36.97 41.33
N LYS A 165 -5.20 37.78 41.17
CA LYS A 165 -4.64 38.62 42.24
C LYS A 165 -5.32 40.00 42.35
N ASN A 166 -6.17 40.36 41.39
CA ASN A 166 -6.93 41.62 41.42
C ASN A 166 -8.15 41.47 42.34
N VAL A 167 -7.94 41.60 43.64
CA VAL A 167 -9.02 41.63 44.64
C VAL A 167 -10.01 42.75 44.27
N PRO A 168 -11.33 42.47 44.18
CA PRO A 168 -12.31 43.51 43.90
C PRO A 168 -12.38 44.53 45.04
N GLU A 169 -12.62 45.80 44.71
CA GLU A 169 -12.81 46.86 45.71
C GLU A 169 -13.97 46.49 46.65
N SER A 170 -13.75 46.53 47.96
CA SER A 170 -14.68 46.04 48.99
C SER A 170 -15.98 46.86 49.16
N GLY A 171 -16.23 47.81 48.27
CA GLY A 171 -17.47 48.58 48.18
C GLY A 171 -18.47 47.97 47.20
N GLY A 172 -19.23 46.96 47.64
CA GLY A 172 -20.26 46.30 46.82
C GLY A 172 -21.27 47.30 46.23
N LYS A 173 -21.32 47.38 44.89
CA LYS A 173 -22.01 48.46 44.18
C LYS A 173 -23.52 48.33 44.34
N SER A 174 -24.13 49.29 45.03
CA SER A 174 -25.58 49.30 45.26
C SER A 174 -26.34 50.13 44.24
N SER A 175 -27.34 49.54 43.60
CA SER A 175 -28.23 50.20 42.64
C SER A 175 -29.69 50.08 43.07
N PHE A 176 -30.54 51.02 42.65
CA PHE A 176 -31.98 50.99 42.93
C PHE A 176 -32.76 50.80 41.63
N VAL A 177 -33.46 49.67 41.51
CA VAL A 177 -34.26 49.31 40.33
C VAL A 177 -35.74 49.50 40.65
N ARG A 178 -36.44 50.26 39.80
CA ARG A 178 -37.91 50.41 39.84
C ARG A 178 -38.55 49.27 39.05
N TYR A 179 -39.19 48.34 39.75
CA TYR A 179 -39.84 47.17 39.16
C TYR A 179 -41.37 47.33 39.17
N THR A 180 -42.01 47.10 38.02
CA THR A 180 -43.46 47.02 37.87
C THR A 180 -43.85 45.55 37.74
N PRO A 181 -44.56 44.94 38.71
CA PRO A 181 -44.98 43.55 38.60
C PRO A 181 -45.99 43.35 37.46
N GLY A 182 -45.80 42.32 36.64
CA GLY A 182 -46.75 41.93 35.58
C GLY A 182 -48.07 41.38 36.14
N GLN A 183 -48.05 40.78 37.34
CA GLN A 183 -49.24 40.39 38.10
C GLN A 183 -49.63 41.52 39.08
N GLN A 184 -50.39 42.50 38.59
CA GLN A 184 -50.87 43.63 39.41
C GLN A 184 -51.97 43.24 40.42
N GLN A 185 -52.52 42.03 40.32
CA GLN A 185 -53.61 41.53 41.17
C GLN A 185 -53.12 40.83 42.46
N GLY A 186 -51.80 40.80 42.71
CA GLY A 186 -51.16 40.00 43.77
C GLY A 186 -50.34 40.79 44.80
N GLY A 187 -51.00 41.20 45.88
CA GLY A 187 -50.35 41.56 47.16
C GLY A 187 -49.80 42.99 47.27
N SER A 188 -50.47 43.78 48.12
CA SER A 188 -50.26 45.22 48.39
C SER A 188 -50.58 46.14 47.21
N GLY A 189 -51.32 47.23 47.46
CA GLY A 189 -51.81 48.18 46.46
C GLY A 189 -50.75 49.12 45.87
N LEU A 190 -49.52 48.63 45.72
CA LEU A 190 -48.36 49.37 45.20
C LEU A 190 -48.04 48.87 43.79
N ASN A 191 -48.45 49.64 42.78
CA ASN A 191 -48.25 49.31 41.35
C ASN A 191 -46.77 49.14 40.96
N GLN A 192 -45.83 49.59 41.80
CA GLN A 192 -44.39 49.51 41.60
C GLN A 192 -43.68 49.19 42.92
N ARG A 193 -42.53 48.52 42.82
CA ARG A 193 -41.64 48.17 43.94
C ARG A 193 -40.24 48.71 43.62
N ILE A 194 -39.57 49.36 44.57
CA ILE A 194 -38.18 49.81 44.40
C ILE A 194 -37.28 48.79 45.11
N ILE A 195 -36.39 48.16 44.35
CA ILE A 195 -35.51 47.08 44.82
C ILE A 195 -34.08 47.63 44.88
N LYS A 196 -33.47 47.61 46.06
CA LYS A 196 -32.03 47.85 46.20
C LYS A 196 -31.28 46.55 45.87
N ILE A 197 -30.52 46.55 44.79
CA ILE A 197 -29.64 45.44 44.41
C ILE A 197 -28.23 45.79 44.90
N THR A 198 -27.63 44.91 45.69
CA THR A 198 -26.25 45.02 46.18
C THR A 198 -25.45 43.81 45.74
N GLU A 199 -24.30 44.06 45.12
CA GLU A 199 -23.27 43.05 44.88
C GLU A 199 -22.78 42.48 46.23
N VAL A 200 -22.73 41.15 46.35
CA VAL A 200 -22.23 40.46 47.55
C VAL A 200 -20.71 40.36 47.45
N ALA A 201 -20.00 40.66 48.54
CA ALA A 201 -18.55 40.49 48.58
C ALA A 201 -18.19 38.99 48.57
N GLU A 202 -17.42 38.57 47.55
CA GLU A 202 -16.89 37.20 47.44
C GLU A 202 -15.60 37.06 48.26
N ASP A 203 -15.36 35.88 48.83
CA ASP A 203 -14.13 35.59 49.58
C ASP A 203 -12.97 35.32 48.61
N PRO A 204 -11.85 36.08 48.67
CA PRO A 204 -10.70 35.88 47.78
C PRO A 204 -9.97 34.54 47.97
N LEU A 205 -10.35 33.74 48.99
CA LEU A 205 -9.86 32.38 49.22
C LEU A 205 -10.89 31.28 48.88
N GLU A 206 -12.12 31.61 48.45
CA GLU A 206 -13.12 30.60 48.08
C GLU A 206 -12.72 29.90 46.76
N PRO A 207 -12.58 28.55 46.74
CA PRO A 207 -12.28 27.82 45.52
C PRO A 207 -13.50 27.75 44.58
N PRO A 208 -13.31 27.59 43.25
CA PRO A 208 -14.42 27.57 42.29
C PRO A 208 -15.53 26.55 42.63
N ARG A 209 -16.70 27.09 42.97
CA ARG A 209 -17.84 26.35 43.57
C ARG A 209 -18.46 25.26 42.70
N PHE A 210 -18.25 25.29 41.39
CA PHE A 210 -18.92 24.41 40.43
C PHE A 210 -17.94 23.72 39.47
N LYS A 211 -18.21 22.45 39.14
CA LYS A 211 -17.40 21.64 38.21
C LYS A 211 -17.88 21.84 36.77
N HIS A 212 -16.95 22.01 35.83
CA HIS A 212 -17.28 22.07 34.40
C HIS A 212 -17.83 20.74 33.88
N LYS A 213 -19.03 20.75 33.28
CA LYS A 213 -19.65 19.60 32.62
C LYS A 213 -19.51 19.74 31.10
N LYS A 214 -18.99 18.71 30.42
CA LYS A 214 -19.06 18.62 28.96
C LYS A 214 -20.50 18.28 28.54
N ILE A 215 -21.04 19.08 27.63
CA ILE A 215 -22.38 18.93 27.03
C ILE A 215 -22.16 18.71 25.53
N PRO A 216 -22.95 17.85 24.83
CA PRO A 216 -22.90 17.79 23.37
C PRO A 216 -23.17 19.18 22.77
N ARG A 217 -22.69 19.41 21.54
CA ARG A 217 -23.07 20.64 20.81
C ARG A 217 -24.58 20.63 20.61
N GLY A 218 -25.22 21.78 20.87
CA GLY A 218 -26.64 21.97 20.55
C GLY A 218 -26.88 21.88 19.04
N PRO A 219 -28.16 21.87 18.60
CA PRO A 219 -28.47 21.99 17.18
C PRO A 219 -27.84 23.27 16.61
N PRO A 220 -27.43 23.28 15.33
CA PRO A 220 -27.04 24.50 14.66
C PRO A 220 -28.23 25.48 14.57
N SER A 221 -27.96 26.70 14.12
CA SER A 221 -29.02 27.57 13.60
C SER A 221 -29.79 26.86 12.48
N PRO A 222 -31.06 27.25 12.20
CA PRO A 222 -31.83 26.76 11.08
C PRO A 222 -31.01 26.70 9.77
N PRO A 223 -31.15 25.64 8.95
CA PRO A 223 -30.39 25.51 7.71
C PRO A 223 -30.84 26.59 6.71
N ALA A 224 -29.91 27.43 6.28
CA ALA A 224 -30.18 28.45 5.27
C ALA A 224 -30.59 27.80 3.93
N PRO A 225 -31.57 28.37 3.19
CA PRO A 225 -31.98 27.87 1.88
C PRO A 225 -30.81 27.78 0.90
N VAL A 226 -30.71 26.64 0.21
CA VAL A 226 -29.58 26.32 -0.67
C VAL A 226 -29.86 26.87 -2.07
N LEU A 227 -29.63 28.17 -2.23
CA LEU A 227 -29.76 28.86 -3.52
C LEU A 227 -28.68 28.38 -4.50
N ARG A 228 -29.10 27.64 -5.52
CA ARG A 228 -28.27 27.14 -6.64
C ARG A 228 -29.01 27.33 -7.96
N SER A 229 -28.27 27.32 -9.06
CA SER A 229 -28.85 27.09 -10.39
C SER A 229 -29.49 25.70 -10.48
N PRO A 230 -30.42 25.47 -11.42
CA PRO A 230 -31.01 24.16 -11.66
C PRO A 230 -29.92 23.08 -11.88
N PRO A 231 -30.13 21.85 -11.37
CA PRO A 231 -29.12 20.79 -11.47
C PRO A 231 -28.87 20.43 -12.93
N ARG A 232 -27.60 20.53 -13.35
CA ARG A 232 -27.17 20.01 -14.66
C ARG A 232 -27.35 18.48 -14.64
N LYS A 233 -28.07 17.96 -15.63
CA LYS A 233 -28.22 16.51 -15.82
C LYS A 233 -26.85 15.93 -16.22
N ALA A 234 -26.16 15.30 -15.28
CA ALA A 234 -24.88 14.64 -15.53
C ALA A 234 -25.06 13.52 -16.58
N THR A 235 -24.12 13.39 -17.50
CA THR A 235 -24.25 12.38 -18.57
C THR A 235 -23.77 11.00 -18.09
N ALA A 236 -24.32 9.93 -18.67
CA ALA A 236 -23.86 8.56 -18.40
C ALA A 236 -22.47 8.24 -18.96
N GLN A 237 -21.83 9.19 -19.67
CA GLN A 237 -20.43 9.16 -20.09
C GLN A 237 -19.55 9.82 -19.02
N GLU A 238 -19.86 11.07 -18.68
CA GLU A 238 -19.25 11.84 -17.56
C GLU A 238 -19.23 11.02 -16.25
N GLN A 239 -20.35 10.38 -15.88
CA GLN A 239 -20.40 9.56 -14.67
C GLN A 239 -19.45 8.34 -14.69
N LYS A 240 -19.10 7.82 -15.88
CA LYS A 240 -18.12 6.73 -16.05
C LYS A 240 -16.69 7.25 -16.07
N GLU A 241 -16.46 8.40 -16.70
CA GLU A 241 -15.15 9.07 -16.73
C GLU A 241 -14.71 9.47 -15.30
N TRP A 242 -15.65 9.93 -14.48
CA TRP A 242 -15.42 10.23 -13.06
C TRP A 242 -15.57 9.01 -12.12
N MET A 243 -15.71 7.79 -12.65
CA MET A 243 -15.77 6.57 -11.84
C MET A 243 -14.36 6.14 -11.39
N ILE A 244 -13.90 6.71 -10.29
CA ILE A 244 -12.58 6.43 -9.69
C ILE A 244 -12.44 4.92 -9.37
N PRO A 245 -11.45 4.21 -9.95
CA PRO A 245 -11.20 2.80 -9.64
C PRO A 245 -10.82 2.56 -8.16
N PRO A 246 -11.10 1.38 -7.59
CA PRO A 246 -10.76 1.09 -6.20
C PRO A 246 -9.24 1.03 -5.99
N CYS A 247 -8.75 1.77 -4.99
CA CYS A 247 -7.32 1.83 -4.65
C CYS A 247 -6.81 0.50 -4.06
N ILE A 248 -6.30 -0.38 -4.90
CA ILE A 248 -5.65 -1.63 -4.49
C ILE A 248 -4.18 -1.35 -4.16
N SER A 249 -3.84 -1.43 -2.87
CA SER A 249 -2.47 -1.16 -2.40
C SER A 249 -1.64 -2.43 -2.27
N ASN A 250 -0.42 -2.40 -2.78
CA ASN A 250 0.58 -3.45 -2.58
C ASN A 250 1.14 -3.51 -1.14
N TRP A 251 0.86 -2.50 -0.30
CA TRP A 251 1.37 -2.42 1.09
C TRP A 251 0.32 -2.55 2.18
N LYS A 252 -0.93 -2.11 1.94
CA LYS A 252 -1.95 -1.98 2.99
C LYS A 252 -3.29 -2.59 2.58
N ASN A 253 -3.71 -3.60 3.34
CA ASN A 253 -4.99 -4.27 3.19
C ASN A 253 -5.69 -4.37 4.55
N ASN A 254 -6.17 -3.22 5.05
CA ASN A 254 -6.69 -3.07 6.42
C ASN A 254 -7.91 -3.95 6.75
N LYS A 255 -8.56 -4.54 5.72
CA LYS A 255 -9.71 -5.44 5.85
C LYS A 255 -9.40 -6.90 5.47
N GLY A 256 -8.13 -7.23 5.18
CA GLY A 256 -7.70 -8.60 4.88
C GLY A 256 -8.28 -9.22 3.61
N TYR A 257 -8.76 -8.42 2.65
CA TYR A 257 -9.44 -8.95 1.45
C TYR A 257 -8.51 -9.81 0.58
N THR A 258 -8.99 -10.98 0.16
CA THR A 258 -8.29 -11.86 -0.79
C THR A 258 -8.42 -11.32 -2.23
N ILE A 259 -7.65 -10.27 -2.53
CA ILE A 259 -7.58 -9.68 -3.88
C ILE A 259 -6.77 -10.60 -4.80
N PRO A 260 -7.26 -10.96 -6.00
CA PRO A 260 -6.54 -11.80 -6.97
C PRO A 260 -5.32 -11.08 -7.56
N LEU A 261 -4.36 -11.85 -8.08
CA LEU A 261 -3.05 -11.34 -8.49
C LEU A 261 -3.13 -10.32 -9.63
N ASP A 262 -4.04 -10.53 -10.59
CA ASP A 262 -4.27 -9.59 -11.70
C ASP A 262 -4.69 -8.21 -11.19
N LYS A 263 -5.61 -8.15 -10.22
CA LYS A 263 -6.08 -6.87 -9.64
C LYS A 263 -5.10 -6.23 -8.67
N ARG A 264 -4.17 -6.99 -8.07
CA ARG A 264 -3.02 -6.43 -7.34
C ARG A 264 -2.01 -5.77 -8.26
N LEU A 265 -1.72 -6.41 -9.40
CA LEU A 265 -0.75 -5.92 -10.37
C LEU A 265 -1.35 -4.93 -11.40
N ALA A 266 -2.67 -4.80 -11.50
CA ALA A 266 -3.34 -3.91 -12.46
C ALA A 266 -3.02 -2.41 -12.26
N ALA A 267 -2.62 -1.99 -11.06
CA ALA A 267 -2.18 -0.62 -10.77
C ALA A 267 -0.64 -0.45 -10.92
N ASP A 268 0.07 -1.51 -11.29
CA ASP A 268 1.53 -1.53 -11.35
C ASP A 268 2.03 -1.15 -12.76
N GLY A 269 2.35 0.13 -12.93
CA GLY A 269 2.78 0.72 -14.20
C GLY A 269 4.05 0.11 -14.81
N ARG A 270 4.72 -0.84 -14.15
CA ARG A 270 5.85 -1.60 -14.72
C ARG A 270 5.48 -2.35 -16.00
N GLY A 271 4.23 -2.76 -16.17
CA GLY A 271 3.73 -3.35 -17.43
C GLY A 271 3.60 -2.37 -18.61
N LEU A 272 3.81 -1.07 -18.39
CA LEU A 272 3.78 0.00 -19.39
C LEU A 272 5.19 0.64 -19.57
N GLN A 273 6.23 0.07 -18.95
CA GLN A 273 7.60 0.55 -19.04
C GLN A 273 8.39 -0.27 -20.07
N ASP A 274 8.35 0.15 -21.33
CA ASP A 274 9.19 -0.42 -22.38
C ASP A 274 10.67 -0.10 -22.10
N ILE A 275 11.47 -1.14 -21.87
CA ILE A 275 12.90 -1.03 -21.56
C ILE A 275 13.68 -0.77 -22.86
N HIS A 276 13.84 0.51 -23.19
CA HIS A 276 14.61 0.95 -24.35
C HIS A 276 16.12 0.89 -24.06
N ILE A 277 16.87 0.12 -24.86
CA ILE A 277 18.34 0.03 -24.82
C ILE A 277 18.91 0.84 -26.00
N ASN A 278 20.05 1.51 -25.79
CA ASN A 278 20.69 2.37 -26.79
C ASN A 278 21.73 1.58 -27.62
N ASP A 279 21.64 1.66 -28.95
CA ASP A 279 22.59 1.06 -29.92
C ASP A 279 24.06 1.38 -29.65
N ASN A 280 24.35 2.48 -28.95
CA ASN A 280 25.70 2.85 -28.55
C ASN A 280 26.34 1.81 -27.62
N PHE A 281 25.57 0.99 -26.89
CA PHE A 281 26.11 -0.16 -26.16
C PHE A 281 26.66 -1.23 -27.10
N ALA A 282 25.97 -1.53 -28.21
CA ALA A 282 26.46 -2.47 -29.22
C ALA A 282 27.76 -1.93 -29.86
N LYS A 283 27.75 -0.68 -30.34
CA LYS A 283 28.92 0.00 -30.93
C LYS A 283 30.11 0.04 -29.98
N PHE A 284 29.87 0.25 -28.68
CA PHE A 284 30.91 0.23 -27.65
C PHE A 284 31.48 -1.18 -27.44
N SER A 285 30.63 -2.21 -27.34
CA SER A 285 31.11 -3.60 -27.26
C SER A 285 31.89 -4.04 -28.51
N GLU A 286 31.42 -3.66 -29.71
CA GLU A 286 32.13 -3.91 -30.98
C GLU A 286 33.50 -3.20 -31.01
N ALA A 287 33.56 -1.93 -30.58
CA ALA A 287 34.82 -1.19 -30.49
C ALA A 287 35.80 -1.83 -29.51
N LEU A 288 35.33 -2.35 -28.37
CA LEU A 288 36.18 -3.09 -27.42
C LEU A 288 36.68 -4.42 -28.00
N TYR A 289 35.82 -5.20 -28.68
CA TYR A 289 36.25 -6.44 -29.34
C TYR A 289 37.27 -6.19 -30.47
N VAL A 290 37.12 -5.09 -31.22
CA VAL A 290 38.11 -4.69 -32.23
C VAL A 290 39.42 -4.24 -31.57
N ALA A 291 39.36 -3.51 -30.45
CA ALA A 291 40.54 -3.07 -29.71
C ALA A 291 41.32 -4.25 -29.10
N ASP A 292 40.66 -5.22 -28.47
CA ASP A 292 41.30 -6.43 -27.92
C ASP A 292 41.98 -7.23 -29.04
N ARG A 293 41.32 -7.44 -30.18
CA ARG A 293 41.95 -8.15 -31.31
C ARG A 293 43.21 -7.42 -31.81
N VAL A 294 43.16 -6.10 -31.97
CA VAL A 294 44.33 -5.32 -32.41
C VAL A 294 45.46 -5.37 -31.36
N ALA A 295 45.13 -5.31 -30.06
CA ALA A 295 46.12 -5.46 -28.99
C ALA A 295 46.78 -6.85 -28.99
N ARG A 296 45.99 -7.93 -29.16
CA ARG A 296 46.50 -9.31 -29.30
C ARG A 296 47.39 -9.45 -30.53
N GLU A 297 46.97 -8.93 -31.68
CA GLU A 297 47.77 -8.95 -32.92
C GLU A 297 49.09 -8.19 -32.74
N GLU A 298 49.09 -7.01 -32.10
CA GLU A 298 50.32 -6.25 -31.81
C GLU A 298 51.24 -7.01 -30.83
N VAL A 299 50.71 -7.58 -29.75
CA VAL A 299 51.48 -8.38 -28.80
C VAL A 299 52.11 -9.61 -29.48
N ARG A 300 51.36 -10.34 -30.32
CA ARG A 300 51.91 -11.45 -31.13
C ARG A 300 53.05 -10.98 -32.04
N GLN A 301 52.88 -9.83 -32.72
CA GLN A 301 53.93 -9.27 -33.59
C GLN A 301 55.18 -8.84 -32.81
N ARG A 302 55.01 -8.17 -31.66
CA ARG A 302 56.11 -7.77 -30.76
C ARG A 302 56.88 -8.99 -30.26
N THR A 303 56.19 -10.04 -29.82
CA THR A 303 56.79 -11.31 -29.38
C THR A 303 57.55 -12.01 -30.51
N LEU A 304 56.99 -12.08 -31.72
CA LEU A 304 57.67 -12.66 -32.89
C LEU A 304 58.91 -11.85 -33.31
N MET A 305 58.88 -10.52 -33.17
CA MET A 305 60.04 -9.67 -33.42
C MET A 305 61.13 -9.87 -32.36
N GLN A 306 60.75 -9.93 -31.08
CA GLN A 306 61.67 -10.19 -29.96
C GLN A 306 62.31 -11.57 -30.08
N GLN A 307 61.55 -12.59 -30.48
CA GLN A 307 62.06 -13.93 -30.77
C GLN A 307 63.12 -13.89 -31.88
N LYS A 308 62.83 -13.25 -33.02
CA LYS A 308 63.78 -13.13 -34.14
C LYS A 308 65.06 -12.36 -33.77
N LEU A 309 64.94 -11.35 -32.89
CA LEU A 309 66.11 -10.65 -32.34
C LEU A 309 66.93 -11.55 -31.42
N ALA A 310 66.30 -12.31 -30.53
CA ALA A 310 66.97 -13.27 -29.64
C ALA A 310 67.61 -14.44 -30.40
N GLU A 311 66.99 -14.92 -31.47
CA GLU A 311 67.57 -15.92 -32.40
C GLU A 311 68.81 -15.36 -33.10
N LYS A 312 68.75 -14.13 -33.62
CA LYS A 312 69.89 -13.45 -34.24
C LYS A 312 71.03 -13.17 -33.25
N GLU A 313 70.71 -12.84 -32.00
CA GLU A 313 71.69 -12.63 -30.93
C GLU A 313 72.32 -13.95 -30.45
N LYS A 314 71.56 -15.05 -30.42
CA LYS A 314 72.11 -16.40 -30.20
C LYS A 314 73.07 -16.79 -31.32
N ALA A 315 72.67 -16.59 -32.59
CA ALA A 315 73.51 -16.89 -33.74
C ALA A 315 74.84 -16.11 -33.73
N SER A 316 74.83 -14.82 -33.38
CA SER A 316 76.07 -14.03 -33.26
C SER A 316 76.93 -14.42 -32.07
N LYS A 317 76.32 -14.86 -30.95
CA LYS A 317 77.04 -15.47 -29.81
C LYS A 317 77.68 -16.81 -30.19
N GLU A 318 76.98 -17.66 -30.95
CA GLU A 318 77.50 -18.93 -31.47
C GLU A 318 78.65 -18.71 -32.47
N GLU A 319 78.55 -17.73 -33.36
CA GLU A 319 79.62 -17.36 -34.29
C GLU A 319 80.85 -16.81 -33.55
N ASN A 320 80.66 -15.96 -32.54
CA ASN A 320 81.73 -15.45 -31.69
C ASN A 320 82.42 -16.60 -30.90
N LEU A 321 81.63 -17.51 -30.30
CA LEU A 321 82.15 -18.70 -29.63
C LEU A 321 82.89 -19.63 -30.60
N ARG A 322 82.42 -19.78 -31.84
CA ARG A 322 83.10 -20.53 -32.91
C ARG A 322 84.44 -19.90 -33.28
N MET A 323 84.50 -18.57 -33.45
CA MET A 323 85.73 -17.84 -33.72
C MET A 323 86.73 -17.93 -32.55
N LEU A 324 86.24 -17.82 -31.31
CA LEU A 324 87.07 -17.96 -30.11
C LEU A 324 87.59 -19.40 -29.94
N ALA A 325 86.76 -20.41 -30.21
CA ALA A 325 87.16 -21.82 -30.22
C ALA A 325 88.16 -22.14 -31.35
N GLN A 326 88.03 -21.51 -32.52
CA GLN A 326 89.01 -21.61 -33.60
C GLN A 326 90.35 -20.99 -33.19
N ARG A 327 90.35 -19.75 -32.67
CA ARG A 327 91.54 -19.07 -32.14
C ARG A 327 92.22 -19.86 -31.01
N ALA A 328 91.44 -20.53 -30.16
CA ALA A 328 91.95 -21.43 -29.11
C ALA A 328 92.57 -22.71 -29.68
N ARG A 329 92.08 -23.24 -30.81
CA ARG A 329 92.72 -24.36 -31.53
C ARG A 329 94.03 -23.91 -32.19
N GLU A 330 94.03 -22.76 -32.84
CA GLU A 330 95.22 -22.17 -33.48
C GLU A 330 96.34 -21.92 -32.45
N GLY A 331 96.00 -21.34 -31.28
CA GLY A 331 96.93 -21.19 -30.16
C GLY A 331 97.44 -22.53 -29.61
N ARG A 332 96.60 -23.58 -29.59
CA ARG A 332 96.99 -24.93 -29.16
C ARG A 332 97.86 -25.67 -30.19
N THR A 333 97.79 -25.33 -31.47
CA THR A 333 98.73 -25.82 -32.49
C THR A 333 100.08 -25.09 -32.50
N GLY A 334 100.22 -23.99 -31.76
CA GLY A 334 101.40 -23.12 -31.79
C GLY A 334 102.56 -23.47 -30.84
N VAL A 335 102.39 -24.39 -29.88
CA VAL A 335 103.44 -24.71 -28.88
C VAL A 335 103.57 -26.22 -28.67
N ALA A 336 104.78 -26.75 -28.88
CA ALA A 336 105.08 -28.17 -28.72
C ALA A 336 106.48 -28.44 -28.12
N SER A 337 106.59 -28.39 -26.78
CA SER A 337 107.66 -29.07 -26.04
C SER A 337 107.39 -29.13 -24.52
N THR A 338 107.29 -30.35 -23.96
CA THR A 338 107.53 -30.74 -22.53
C THR A 338 106.79 -30.01 -21.38
N ALA A 339 106.22 -30.65 -20.35
CA ALA A 339 106.09 -32.09 -20.00
C ALA A 339 104.90 -32.33 -19.01
N LYS A 340 104.66 -33.60 -18.65
CA LYS A 340 103.71 -34.10 -17.59
C LYS A 340 104.33 -33.99 -16.18
N PRO A 341 103.64 -34.29 -15.05
CA PRO A 341 102.23 -34.71 -14.83
C PRO A 341 101.38 -33.55 -14.23
N THR A 342 100.44 -33.58 -13.26
CA THR A 342 99.87 -34.51 -12.24
C THR A 342 98.33 -34.32 -12.10
N ALA A 343 97.70 -34.85 -11.03
CA ALA A 343 96.25 -34.82 -10.80
C ALA A 343 95.82 -34.12 -9.49
N ALA A 344 94.78 -33.29 -9.58
CA ALA A 344 93.84 -32.98 -8.48
C ALA A 344 92.61 -32.25 -9.09
N ALA A 345 91.43 -32.87 -9.08
CA ALA A 345 90.20 -32.28 -9.62
C ALA A 345 88.98 -32.66 -8.76
N ASN A 346 88.80 -31.96 -7.64
CA ASN A 346 87.60 -32.02 -6.80
C ASN A 346 87.37 -30.65 -6.13
N ALA A 347 86.10 -30.30 -5.92
CA ALA A 347 85.60 -29.13 -5.18
C ALA A 347 86.05 -27.73 -5.67
N ALA A 348 85.33 -27.14 -6.65
CA ALA A 348 85.24 -25.68 -6.85
C ALA A 348 84.12 -25.18 -7.80
N PHE A 349 82.88 -25.70 -7.78
CA PHE A 349 81.73 -25.01 -8.44
C PHE A 349 80.33 -25.28 -7.85
N GLN A 350 80.21 -25.37 -6.53
CA GLN A 350 78.90 -25.40 -5.84
C GLN A 350 78.99 -24.75 -4.44
N SER A 351 78.84 -23.42 -4.34
CA SER A 351 78.41 -22.73 -3.10
C SER A 351 78.25 -21.20 -3.24
N SER A 352 77.24 -20.74 -3.97
CA SER A 352 76.54 -19.46 -3.71
C SER A 352 75.22 -19.45 -4.50
N LEU A 353 74.01 -19.34 -3.94
CA LEU A 353 73.57 -18.99 -2.58
C LEU A 353 74.06 -17.60 -2.11
N GLY A 354 73.25 -16.53 -2.12
CA GLY A 354 71.84 -16.38 -2.54
C GLY A 354 71.15 -15.25 -1.76
N GLN A 355 69.87 -15.01 -2.05
CA GLN A 355 68.95 -14.14 -1.29
C GLN A 355 69.20 -12.61 -1.40
N TYR A 356 68.16 -11.83 -1.08
CA TYR A 356 67.95 -10.40 -1.39
C TYR A 356 67.83 -10.11 -2.90
N GLY A 357 66.70 -9.65 -3.45
CA GLY A 357 65.40 -9.35 -2.85
C GLY A 357 65.18 -7.85 -2.61
N ASP A 358 64.39 -7.25 -3.51
CA ASP A 358 63.76 -5.94 -3.37
C ASP A 358 62.40 -5.98 -4.10
N SER A 359 61.53 -4.99 -3.86
CA SER A 359 60.11 -4.99 -4.25
C SER A 359 59.76 -3.78 -5.12
N ASP A 360 58.88 -3.95 -6.11
CA ASP A 360 57.62 -3.18 -6.25
C ASP A 360 56.74 -3.68 -7.43
N SER A 361 55.45 -3.30 -7.43
CA SER A 361 54.44 -3.13 -8.51
C SER A 361 54.55 -3.84 -9.89
N ASP A 362 53.46 -4.23 -10.59
CA ASP A 362 52.03 -4.46 -10.32
C ASP A 362 51.43 -5.25 -11.53
N GLU A 363 50.12 -5.53 -11.53
CA GLU A 363 49.24 -5.98 -12.64
C GLU A 363 49.46 -7.38 -13.30
N SER A 364 48.43 -8.22 -13.12
CA SER A 364 47.95 -9.23 -14.09
C SER A 364 46.83 -8.60 -14.94
N PRO A 365 46.33 -9.15 -16.08
CA PRO A 365 46.35 -10.55 -16.57
C PRO A 365 46.86 -10.64 -18.05
N GLY A 366 46.69 -11.68 -18.89
CA GLY A 366 46.09 -13.03 -18.86
C GLY A 366 45.52 -13.41 -20.25
N SER A 367 45.07 -14.66 -20.44
CA SER A 367 44.38 -15.20 -21.65
C SER A 367 45.16 -15.25 -22.99
N GLU A 368 45.64 -16.46 -23.32
CA GLU A 368 45.16 -17.27 -24.48
C GLU A 368 45.44 -16.89 -25.96
N ASP A 369 45.82 -17.97 -26.67
CA ASP A 369 45.48 -18.41 -28.03
C ASP A 369 46.23 -17.99 -29.32
N GLU A 370 46.49 -19.05 -30.10
CA GLU A 370 46.42 -19.32 -31.55
C GLU A 370 47.26 -18.57 -32.63
N ASP A 371 47.97 -19.41 -33.40
CA ASP A 371 48.16 -19.44 -34.85
C ASP A 371 48.96 -18.35 -35.60
N LYS A 372 50.11 -18.77 -36.18
CA LYS A 372 50.18 -19.36 -37.54
C LYS A 372 51.61 -19.74 -37.98
N ARG A 373 51.88 -21.02 -38.28
CA ARG A 373 53.01 -21.49 -39.11
C ARG A 373 52.67 -22.79 -39.87
N ASP A 374 51.98 -22.64 -41.00
CA ASP A 374 51.69 -23.73 -41.94
C ASP A 374 52.96 -24.39 -42.54
N GLU A 375 52.75 -25.47 -43.31
CA GLU A 375 53.74 -26.23 -44.12
C GLU A 375 54.76 -27.13 -43.40
N SER A 376 54.91 -27.06 -42.07
CA SER A 376 55.56 -28.14 -41.30
C SER A 376 54.66 -28.78 -40.24
N GLU A 377 53.62 -28.08 -39.79
CA GLU A 377 52.71 -28.55 -38.74
C GLU A 377 51.60 -29.46 -39.28
N GLU A 378 51.29 -29.47 -40.59
CA GLU A 378 50.29 -30.38 -41.17
C GLU A 378 50.71 -31.86 -41.17
N ASP A 379 51.94 -32.18 -41.56
CA ASP A 379 52.46 -33.56 -41.53
C ASP A 379 52.54 -34.08 -40.09
N GLU A 380 52.90 -33.23 -39.13
CA GLU A 380 52.87 -33.56 -37.72
C GLU A 380 51.44 -33.70 -37.20
N ALA A 381 50.51 -32.82 -37.59
CA ALA A 381 49.09 -32.93 -37.23
C ALA A 381 48.42 -34.16 -37.83
N VAL A 382 48.78 -34.58 -39.06
CA VAL A 382 48.34 -35.85 -39.66
C VAL A 382 48.92 -37.03 -38.87
N GLN A 383 50.21 -37.00 -38.53
CA GLN A 383 50.81 -38.04 -37.69
C GLN A 383 50.24 -38.07 -36.25
N ILE A 384 49.88 -36.93 -35.66
CA ILE A 384 49.25 -36.83 -34.34
C ILE A 384 47.80 -37.32 -34.43
N ARG A 385 47.07 -37.00 -35.51
CA ARG A 385 45.72 -37.49 -35.80
C ARG A 385 45.71 -39.01 -36.00
N ASP A 386 46.71 -39.58 -36.67
CA ASP A 386 46.83 -41.04 -36.84
C ASP A 386 47.44 -41.76 -35.63
N LYS A 387 48.33 -41.11 -34.85
CA LYS A 387 48.72 -41.56 -33.50
C LYS A 387 47.47 -41.62 -32.61
N MET A 388 46.66 -40.56 -32.54
CA MET A 388 45.38 -40.56 -31.82
C MET A 388 44.39 -41.58 -32.36
N ARG A 389 44.27 -41.79 -33.68
CA ARG A 389 43.38 -42.86 -34.23
C ARG A 389 43.87 -44.26 -33.86
N ARG A 390 45.18 -44.49 -33.80
CA ARG A 390 45.79 -45.75 -33.37
C ARG A 390 45.64 -45.95 -31.87
N GLU A 391 45.95 -44.93 -31.08
CA GLU A 391 45.87 -44.92 -29.62
C GLU A 391 44.42 -45.05 -29.16
N LYS A 392 43.47 -44.28 -29.70
CA LYS A 392 42.02 -44.41 -29.46
C LYS A 392 41.42 -45.69 -30.05
N ARG A 393 42.15 -46.44 -30.89
CA ARG A 393 41.78 -47.80 -31.34
C ARG A 393 42.37 -48.86 -30.40
N GLU A 394 43.59 -48.69 -29.90
CA GLU A 394 44.18 -49.54 -28.86
C GLU A 394 43.46 -49.38 -27.52
N GLU A 395 43.18 -48.15 -27.10
CA GLU A 395 42.39 -47.80 -25.93
C GLU A 395 41.00 -48.41 -26.04
N ARG A 396 40.28 -48.22 -27.15
CA ARG A 396 39.00 -48.90 -27.39
C ARG A 396 39.14 -50.44 -27.43
N GLN A 397 40.27 -50.99 -27.85
CA GLN A 397 40.50 -52.44 -27.83
C GLN A 397 40.87 -52.97 -26.42
N ARG A 398 41.52 -52.14 -25.58
CA ARG A 398 41.76 -52.41 -24.15
C ARG A 398 40.46 -52.24 -23.35
N GLU A 399 39.67 -51.23 -23.66
CA GLU A 399 38.33 -50.98 -23.14
C GLU A 399 37.38 -52.11 -23.50
N MET A 400 37.29 -52.52 -24.77
CA MET A 400 36.51 -53.70 -25.19
C MET A 400 36.97 -54.99 -24.50
N ARG A 401 38.27 -55.13 -24.18
CA ARG A 401 38.75 -56.24 -23.34
C ARG A 401 38.32 -56.08 -21.88
N LEU A 402 38.39 -54.89 -21.30
CA LEU A 402 37.94 -54.60 -19.92
C LEU A 402 36.41 -54.56 -19.76
N SER A 403 35.62 -54.34 -20.82
CA SER A 403 34.15 -54.40 -20.80
C SER A 403 33.64 -55.81 -21.02
N ASN A 404 34.36 -56.63 -21.79
CA ASN A 404 34.09 -58.06 -21.90
C ASN A 404 34.56 -58.85 -20.66
N MET A 405 35.34 -58.23 -19.76
CA MET A 405 35.50 -58.73 -18.39
C MET A 405 34.35 -58.20 -17.52
N GLY A 406 33.60 -59.11 -16.91
CA GLY A 406 32.45 -58.77 -16.06
C GLY A 406 32.83 -57.83 -14.90
N THR A 407 31.86 -57.03 -14.46
CA THR A 407 32.01 -55.99 -13.42
C THR A 407 32.73 -56.50 -12.16
N GLU A 408 32.40 -57.71 -11.71
CA GLU A 408 33.04 -58.39 -10.58
C GLU A 408 34.55 -58.60 -10.79
N GLN A 409 34.97 -59.07 -11.98
CA GLN A 409 36.39 -59.28 -12.30
C GLN A 409 37.14 -57.95 -12.46
N ARG A 410 36.47 -56.92 -13.01
CA ARG A 410 37.04 -55.57 -13.17
C ARG A 410 37.31 -54.92 -11.80
N MET A 411 36.37 -55.02 -10.85
CA MET A 411 36.59 -54.60 -9.47
C MET A 411 37.69 -55.42 -8.78
N LYS A 412 37.71 -56.74 -8.96
CA LYS A 412 38.73 -57.64 -8.40
C LYS A 412 40.15 -57.31 -8.88
N GLN A 413 40.31 -56.86 -10.13
CA GLN A 413 41.61 -56.42 -10.66
C GLN A 413 42.02 -55.02 -10.18
N LEU A 414 41.07 -54.13 -9.90
CA LEU A 414 41.33 -52.81 -9.33
C LEU A 414 41.74 -52.91 -7.84
N ALA A 415 40.98 -53.67 -7.05
CA ALA A 415 41.25 -53.92 -5.64
C ALA A 415 42.62 -54.59 -5.42
N ARG A 416 42.99 -55.54 -6.30
CA ARG A 416 44.31 -56.21 -6.29
C ARG A 416 45.49 -55.31 -6.72
N GLN A 417 45.24 -54.07 -7.14
CA GLN A 417 46.29 -53.07 -7.39
C GLN A 417 46.37 -52.02 -6.28
N GLN A 418 45.23 -51.65 -5.68
CA GLN A 418 45.19 -50.80 -4.48
C GLN A 418 45.85 -51.51 -3.29
N ASN A 419 45.46 -52.75 -3.02
CA ASN A 419 45.99 -53.59 -1.92
C ASN A 419 47.28 -54.32 -2.31
N ARG A 420 48.25 -53.59 -2.89
CA ARG A 420 49.63 -54.06 -3.07
C ARG A 420 50.55 -53.37 -2.09
N ASP A 421 51.19 -54.14 -1.24
CA ASP A 421 52.17 -53.64 -0.28
C ASP A 421 53.36 -52.96 -0.96
N ILE A 422 53.98 -52.05 -0.23
CA ILE A 422 55.07 -51.20 -0.74
C ILE A 422 56.28 -52.06 -1.16
N SER A 423 56.49 -53.20 -0.49
CA SER A 423 57.49 -54.22 -0.85
C SER A 423 57.27 -54.83 -2.24
N GLU A 424 56.02 -55.21 -2.61
CA GLU A 424 55.73 -55.73 -3.95
C GLU A 424 55.93 -54.66 -5.03
N LYS A 425 55.58 -53.40 -4.75
CA LYS A 425 55.74 -52.26 -5.68
C LYS A 425 57.22 -51.95 -5.95
N VAL A 426 58.10 -52.16 -4.98
CA VAL A 426 59.56 -52.10 -5.15
C VAL A 426 60.09 -53.32 -5.91
N ALA A 427 59.64 -54.53 -5.57
CA ALA A 427 60.05 -55.78 -6.24
C ALA A 427 59.66 -55.83 -7.74
N LEU A 428 58.55 -55.19 -8.13
CA LEU A 428 58.12 -55.03 -9.52
C LEU A 428 58.83 -53.90 -10.28
N GLY A 429 59.77 -53.17 -9.66
CA GLY A 429 60.57 -52.12 -10.32
C GLY A 429 59.80 -50.86 -10.74
N LEU A 430 58.51 -50.76 -10.41
CA LEU A 430 57.62 -49.66 -10.79
C LEU A 430 57.86 -48.37 -9.99
N ALA A 431 58.55 -48.45 -8.84
CA ALA A 431 58.94 -47.32 -8.02
C ALA A 431 60.47 -47.23 -7.91
N LYS A 432 61.10 -46.41 -8.76
CA LYS A 432 62.49 -45.96 -8.55
C LYS A 432 62.49 -44.83 -7.52
N PRO A 433 63.11 -44.99 -6.33
CA PRO A 433 63.15 -43.91 -5.35
C PRO A 433 64.11 -42.80 -5.78
N THR A 434 63.56 -41.68 -6.25
CA THR A 434 64.31 -40.43 -6.31
C THR A 434 64.52 -39.91 -4.89
N MET A 435 65.77 -39.87 -4.43
CA MET A 435 66.13 -39.38 -3.09
C MET A 435 66.07 -37.84 -3.02
N SER A 436 64.88 -37.27 -3.18
CA SER A 436 64.60 -35.86 -2.88
C SER A 436 64.60 -35.63 -1.37
N LYS A 437 65.24 -34.54 -0.93
CA LYS A 437 65.63 -34.31 0.47
C LYS A 437 64.50 -33.73 1.35
N GLU A 438 63.26 -33.88 0.92
CA GLU A 438 62.10 -33.08 1.34
C GLU A 438 61.09 -33.85 2.21
N ALA A 439 61.42 -35.07 2.61
CA ALA A 439 60.61 -35.92 3.49
C ALA A 439 60.54 -35.45 4.96
N MET A 440 60.56 -34.12 5.20
CA MET A 440 60.43 -33.47 6.51
C MET A 440 59.14 -32.65 6.65
N ILE A 441 58.28 -32.60 5.61
CA ILE A 441 57.04 -31.81 5.60
C ILE A 441 55.85 -32.73 5.32
N ASP A 442 54.83 -32.71 6.20
CA ASP A 442 53.57 -33.44 5.96
C ASP A 442 52.70 -32.68 4.96
N GLN A 443 52.40 -33.31 3.83
CA GLN A 443 51.52 -32.78 2.77
C GLN A 443 50.09 -32.49 3.25
N ARG A 444 49.66 -32.98 4.41
CA ARG A 444 48.35 -32.65 5.04
C ARG A 444 48.35 -31.33 5.82
N LEU A 445 49.53 -30.80 6.13
CA LEU A 445 49.72 -29.55 6.86
C LEU A 445 50.21 -28.42 5.93
N PHE A 446 50.91 -28.76 4.85
CA PHE A 446 51.24 -27.82 3.80
C PHE A 446 49.95 -27.27 3.14
N ASN A 447 49.92 -25.96 2.84
CA ASN A 447 48.77 -25.23 2.27
C ASN A 447 47.46 -25.23 3.09
N ARG A 448 47.48 -25.53 4.39
CA ARG A 448 46.25 -25.55 5.20
C ARG A 448 45.71 -24.17 5.61
N GLU A 449 46.60 -23.22 5.88
CA GLU A 449 46.27 -21.92 6.46
C GLU A 449 47.07 -20.82 5.75
N THR A 450 46.37 -19.80 5.23
CA THR A 450 46.95 -18.63 4.54
C THR A 450 46.75 -17.39 5.42
N LEU A 451 47.85 -16.75 5.85
CA LEU A 451 47.79 -15.52 6.65
C LEU A 451 47.24 -14.37 5.80
N SER A 452 45.99 -13.96 6.05
CA SER A 452 45.38 -12.77 5.46
C SER A 452 45.97 -11.50 6.10
N SER A 453 46.81 -10.78 5.37
CA SER A 453 47.52 -9.58 5.87
C SER A 453 46.64 -8.32 6.05
N SER A 454 45.33 -8.49 6.16
CA SER A 454 44.37 -7.41 6.38
C SER A 454 43.63 -7.68 7.69
N PHE A 455 44.03 -6.98 8.76
CA PHE A 455 43.14 -6.82 9.90
C PHE A 455 41.91 -6.03 9.44
N ALA A 456 40.73 -6.55 9.74
CA ALA A 456 39.47 -5.94 9.31
C ALA A 456 39.09 -4.75 10.21
N ASP A 457 38.13 -3.95 9.74
CA ASP A 457 37.70 -2.70 10.37
C ASP A 457 37.14 -2.91 11.80
N ASP A 458 37.15 -1.87 12.63
CA ASP A 458 36.90 -1.97 14.08
C ASP A 458 35.43 -2.35 14.41
N ASP A 459 34.50 -2.05 13.51
CA ASP A 459 33.09 -2.50 13.56
C ASP A 459 32.90 -3.99 13.15
N SER A 460 33.95 -4.65 12.64
CA SER A 460 33.85 -6.03 12.14
C SER A 460 34.01 -7.06 13.26
N TYR A 461 32.94 -7.81 13.55
CA TYR A 461 32.79 -8.65 14.75
C TYR A 461 33.57 -9.99 14.70
N ASN A 462 34.80 -9.96 14.18
CA ASN A 462 35.65 -11.12 13.86
C ASN A 462 36.48 -11.64 15.05
N LEU A 463 35.98 -11.54 16.29
CA LEU A 463 36.71 -11.87 17.52
C LEU A 463 37.02 -13.38 17.70
N TYR A 464 36.43 -14.26 16.90
CA TYR A 464 36.59 -15.71 17.01
C TYR A 464 36.77 -16.38 15.64
N ASP A 465 37.88 -17.11 15.46
CA ASP A 465 38.22 -17.82 14.21
C ASP A 465 37.19 -18.86 13.76
N LYS A 466 36.31 -19.30 14.67
CA LYS A 466 35.36 -20.40 14.47
C LYS A 466 34.01 -20.08 15.13
N PRO A 467 32.87 -20.33 14.46
CA PRO A 467 31.57 -20.17 15.09
C PRO A 467 31.37 -21.20 16.21
N LEU A 468 30.59 -20.82 17.22
CA LEU A 468 30.41 -21.55 18.50
C LEU A 468 30.03 -23.05 18.35
N PHE A 469 29.46 -23.45 17.23
CA PHE A 469 29.01 -24.82 16.94
C PHE A 469 29.88 -25.57 15.91
N HIS A 470 31.10 -25.09 15.61
CA HIS A 470 32.04 -25.72 14.68
C HIS A 470 32.64 -27.03 15.25
N GLY A 471 31.80 -28.08 15.32
CA GLY A 471 32.15 -29.39 15.85
C GLY A 471 30.94 -30.29 16.13
N SER A 472 29.74 -29.72 16.29
CA SER A 472 28.52 -30.50 16.47
C SER A 472 28.05 -31.11 15.14
N THR A 473 28.29 -32.40 14.95
CA THR A 473 27.89 -33.18 13.75
C THR A 473 26.39 -33.11 13.44
N ALA A 474 25.55 -32.80 14.44
CA ALA A 474 24.12 -32.55 14.29
C ALA A 474 23.79 -31.51 13.21
N ALA A 475 24.52 -30.38 13.14
CA ALA A 475 24.21 -29.29 12.22
C ALA A 475 24.26 -29.72 10.74
N ALA A 476 25.17 -30.62 10.37
CA ALA A 476 25.29 -31.18 9.03
C ALA A 476 24.39 -32.41 8.77
N ALA A 477 23.66 -32.88 9.78
CA ALA A 477 22.79 -34.06 9.73
C ALA A 477 21.29 -33.70 9.75
N ILE A 478 20.91 -32.57 10.35
CA ILE A 478 19.51 -32.15 10.54
C ILE A 478 18.72 -32.02 9.21
N TYR A 479 19.38 -31.68 8.09
CA TYR A 479 18.81 -31.77 6.74
C TYR A 479 19.80 -32.38 5.74
N LYS A 480 19.96 -33.71 5.80
CA LYS A 480 20.66 -34.47 4.74
C LYS A 480 19.87 -35.69 4.31
N ALA A 481 19.14 -35.55 3.19
CA ALA A 481 18.42 -36.66 2.57
C ALA A 481 19.38 -37.80 2.20
N ARG A 482 19.00 -39.05 2.45
CA ARG A 482 19.87 -40.22 2.29
C ARG A 482 19.87 -40.73 0.85
N GLY A 483 20.59 -40.03 -0.05
CA GLY A 483 20.89 -40.54 -1.39
C GLY A 483 21.57 -39.50 -2.28
N PRO A 484 22.49 -39.90 -3.18
CA PRO A 484 22.97 -39.02 -4.24
C PRO A 484 21.87 -38.89 -5.30
N VAL A 485 21.26 -37.71 -5.42
CA VAL A 485 20.30 -37.41 -6.49
C VAL A 485 21.06 -37.08 -7.79
N ALA A 486 21.81 -38.07 -8.28
CA ALA A 486 22.66 -38.00 -9.45
C ALA A 486 22.64 -39.35 -10.19
N GLN A 487 21.69 -39.48 -11.12
CA GLN A 487 21.53 -40.56 -12.12
C GLN A 487 21.57 -42.03 -11.63
N GLY A 488 20.39 -42.65 -11.61
CA GLY A 488 20.23 -44.10 -11.85
C GLY A 488 20.51 -45.02 -10.67
N ASN A 489 19.56 -45.13 -9.74
CA ASN A 489 19.53 -46.24 -8.77
C ASN A 489 18.10 -46.59 -8.32
N ASP A 490 17.31 -47.14 -9.25
CA ASP A 490 15.90 -47.48 -9.00
C ASP A 490 15.71 -48.59 -7.95
N GLU A 491 16.74 -49.39 -7.68
CA GLU A 491 16.74 -50.41 -6.61
C GLU A 491 16.49 -49.79 -5.22
N ALA A 492 16.87 -48.52 -5.01
CA ALA A 492 16.65 -47.81 -3.75
C ALA A 492 15.19 -47.35 -3.53
N PHE A 493 14.35 -47.40 -4.58
CA PHE A 493 12.94 -46.98 -4.56
C PHE A 493 11.98 -48.10 -5.02
N GLY A 494 12.38 -49.36 -4.85
CA GLY A 494 11.52 -50.52 -5.14
C GLY A 494 11.41 -50.89 -6.62
N GLY A 495 12.30 -50.40 -7.49
CA GLY A 495 12.45 -50.89 -8.86
C GLY A 495 11.25 -50.68 -9.80
N GLY A 496 10.27 -49.86 -9.41
CA GLY A 496 9.07 -49.56 -10.21
C GLY A 496 8.06 -50.72 -10.33
N THR A 497 8.22 -51.81 -9.57
CA THR A 497 7.26 -52.93 -9.54
C THR A 497 6.33 -52.83 -8.34
N GLU A 498 5.09 -53.31 -8.48
CA GLU A 498 4.06 -53.25 -7.44
C GLU A 498 4.52 -53.92 -6.12
N GLU A 499 5.15 -55.10 -6.22
CA GLU A 499 5.76 -55.82 -5.08
C GLU A 499 6.94 -55.09 -4.43
N GLY A 500 7.63 -54.21 -5.16
CA GLY A 500 8.73 -53.40 -4.64
C GLY A 500 8.23 -52.13 -3.92
N ILE A 501 7.13 -51.56 -4.40
CA ILE A 501 6.47 -50.39 -3.81
C ILE A 501 5.82 -50.75 -2.47
N THR A 502 5.12 -51.89 -2.36
CA THR A 502 4.54 -52.36 -1.09
C THR A 502 5.64 -52.62 -0.04
N LYS A 503 6.73 -53.32 -0.42
CA LYS A 503 7.91 -53.52 0.43
C LYS A 503 8.60 -52.23 0.88
N ALA A 504 8.48 -51.15 0.12
CA ALA A 504 9.01 -49.84 0.49
C ALA A 504 8.09 -49.08 1.47
N LEU A 505 6.77 -49.35 1.44
CA LEU A 505 5.80 -48.84 2.41
C LEU A 505 5.89 -49.57 3.76
N ASP A 506 6.14 -50.88 3.76
CA ASP A 506 6.19 -51.70 4.98
C ASP A 506 7.41 -51.42 5.89
N ASN A 507 8.44 -50.72 5.40
CA ASN A 507 9.68 -50.45 6.15
C ASN A 507 9.67 -49.03 6.74
N ASP A 508 9.78 -48.92 8.06
CA ASP A 508 9.71 -47.63 8.75
C ASP A 508 10.82 -46.66 8.34
N ARG A 509 10.46 -45.39 8.15
CA ARG A 509 11.30 -44.29 7.65
C ARG A 509 12.47 -43.96 8.57
N PHE A 510 12.43 -44.37 9.83
CA PHE A 510 13.52 -44.23 10.80
C PHE A 510 14.46 -45.44 10.86
N GLY A 511 14.21 -46.48 10.05
CA GLY A 511 15.09 -47.63 9.90
C GLY A 511 14.94 -48.71 10.98
N LEU A 512 13.84 -48.70 11.74
CA LEU A 512 13.58 -49.65 12.82
C LEU A 512 13.02 -51.02 12.35
N GLY A 513 13.06 -51.26 11.03
CA GLY A 513 12.61 -52.49 10.38
C GLY A 513 11.17 -52.43 9.88
N THR A 514 10.61 -53.60 9.61
CA THR A 514 9.25 -53.76 9.07
C THR A 514 8.21 -53.45 10.14
N ALA A 515 7.25 -52.58 9.81
CA ALA A 515 6.19 -52.17 10.72
C ALA A 515 5.39 -53.39 11.21
N GLY A 516 5.24 -53.52 12.53
CA GLY A 516 4.49 -54.60 13.19
C GLY A 516 5.30 -55.54 14.09
N LYS A 517 6.64 -55.61 13.99
CA LYS A 517 7.45 -56.50 14.86
C LYS A 517 7.80 -55.96 16.26
N PHE A 518 7.63 -54.66 16.49
CA PHE A 518 7.91 -54.00 17.78
C PHE A 518 6.82 -52.96 18.13
N GLY A 519 5.56 -53.31 17.87
CA GLY A 519 4.41 -52.49 18.26
C GLY A 519 4.10 -52.57 19.77
N PHE A 520 3.43 -51.55 20.30
CA PHE A 520 2.91 -51.53 21.67
C PHE A 520 1.74 -52.51 21.81
N GLU A 521 1.66 -53.21 22.94
CA GLU A 521 0.64 -54.23 23.19
C GLU A 521 -0.77 -53.61 23.20
N GLY A 522 -1.67 -54.13 22.36
CA GLY A 522 -3.02 -53.58 22.13
C GLY A 522 -3.21 -52.87 20.77
N ALA A 523 -2.16 -52.62 19.99
CA ALA A 523 -2.27 -51.97 18.67
C ALA A 523 -2.75 -52.89 17.52
N ALA A 524 -3.12 -54.14 17.79
CA ALA A 524 -3.39 -55.16 16.76
C ALA A 524 -4.83 -55.16 16.22
N ASP A 525 -5.82 -54.74 17.01
CA ASP A 525 -7.25 -54.84 16.66
C ASP A 525 -7.81 -53.56 15.99
N GLN A 526 -6.93 -52.64 15.57
CA GLN A 526 -7.32 -51.35 15.01
C GLN A 526 -7.45 -51.44 13.48
N GLU A 527 -8.65 -51.73 12.97
CA GLU A 527 -8.93 -51.74 11.53
C GLU A 527 -8.54 -50.40 10.86
N VAL A 528 -7.87 -50.50 9.70
CA VAL A 528 -7.40 -49.33 8.94
C VAL A 528 -8.58 -48.61 8.30
N ARG A 529 -9.03 -47.52 8.94
CA ARG A 529 -10.09 -46.64 8.41
C ARG A 529 -9.55 -45.78 7.27
N ASP A 530 -9.88 -46.15 6.03
CA ASP A 530 -9.79 -45.25 4.89
C ASP A 530 -11.13 -44.52 4.66
N GLY A 531 -11.08 -43.20 4.52
CA GLY A 531 -12.24 -42.33 4.44
C GLY A 531 -11.97 -40.91 4.98
N PRO A 532 -12.60 -39.87 4.41
CA PRO A 532 -12.35 -38.49 4.81
C PRO A 532 -12.82 -38.22 6.25
N VAL A 533 -11.99 -37.47 7.00
CA VAL A 533 -12.15 -37.21 8.44
C VAL A 533 -13.54 -36.69 8.80
N GLN A 534 -14.31 -37.51 9.50
CA GLN A 534 -15.53 -37.09 10.19
C GLN A 534 -15.14 -36.55 11.56
N PHE A 535 -15.51 -35.30 11.83
CA PHE A 535 -15.37 -34.70 13.17
C PHE A 535 -16.56 -35.11 14.03
N GLU A 536 -16.31 -35.60 15.24
CA GLU A 536 -17.36 -35.65 16.27
C GLU A 536 -17.77 -34.21 16.61
N LYS A 537 -19.09 -33.96 16.62
CA LYS A 537 -19.61 -32.65 17.00
C LYS A 537 -19.75 -32.60 18.52
N ASP A 538 -18.91 -31.80 19.17
CA ASP A 538 -19.13 -31.39 20.56
C ASP A 538 -20.55 -30.84 20.74
N THR A 539 -21.34 -31.48 21.60
CA THR A 539 -22.78 -31.21 21.73
C THR A 539 -23.11 -30.07 22.71
N SER A 540 -22.10 -29.33 23.15
CA SER A 540 -22.20 -28.23 24.12
C SER A 540 -21.62 -26.92 23.57
N ASP A 541 -22.39 -26.21 22.74
CA ASP A 541 -22.11 -24.81 22.38
C ASP A 541 -22.27 -23.89 23.60
N VAL A 542 -21.17 -23.69 24.33
CA VAL A 542 -21.10 -22.85 25.54
C VAL A 542 -21.36 -21.36 25.24
N PHE A 543 -21.28 -20.93 23.97
CA PHE A 543 -21.30 -19.51 23.58
C PHE A 543 -22.54 -19.09 22.77
N GLY A 544 -23.46 -20.00 22.47
CA GLY A 544 -24.71 -19.73 21.74
C GLY A 544 -24.50 -19.38 20.26
N VAL A 545 -23.32 -19.70 19.70
CA VAL A 545 -22.93 -19.40 18.32
C VAL A 545 -23.76 -20.20 17.32
N ASP A 546 -24.12 -21.45 17.64
CA ASP A 546 -25.01 -22.27 16.80
C ASP A 546 -26.41 -21.66 16.75
N GLN A 547 -26.97 -21.17 17.87
CA GLN A 547 -28.27 -20.48 17.84
C GLN A 547 -28.23 -19.20 17.01
N PHE A 548 -27.14 -18.44 17.09
CA PHE A 548 -26.95 -17.23 16.28
C PHE A 548 -26.84 -17.55 14.78
N LEU A 549 -26.08 -18.59 14.41
CA LEU A 549 -25.94 -19.07 13.04
C LEU A 549 -27.26 -19.63 12.49
N ASP A 550 -28.05 -20.32 13.30
CA ASP A 550 -29.33 -20.87 12.86
C ASP A 550 -30.41 -19.79 12.72
N GLN A 551 -30.42 -18.74 13.56
CA GLN A 551 -31.25 -17.56 13.34
C GLN A 551 -30.85 -16.80 12.06
N ALA A 552 -29.55 -16.68 11.78
CA ALA A 552 -29.05 -16.09 10.54
C ALA A 552 -29.46 -16.91 9.29
N LYS A 553 -29.31 -18.25 9.33
CA LYS A 553 -29.73 -19.16 8.26
C LYS A 553 -31.25 -19.17 8.03
N ARG A 554 -32.05 -19.06 9.08
CA ARG A 554 -33.53 -19.02 8.99
C ARG A 554 -34.07 -17.70 8.42
N GLY A 555 -33.20 -16.72 8.14
CA GLY A 555 -33.51 -15.59 7.27
C GLY A 555 -34.57 -14.62 7.80
N GLN A 556 -34.90 -14.66 9.09
CA GLN A 556 -35.84 -13.70 9.68
C GLN A 556 -35.24 -12.30 9.68
N LYS A 557 -35.69 -11.49 8.71
CA LYS A 557 -35.39 -10.06 8.64
C LYS A 557 -35.85 -9.40 9.94
N ARG A 558 -34.89 -8.97 10.77
CA ARG A 558 -35.14 -8.07 11.90
C ARG A 558 -35.47 -6.67 11.37
N GLY A 559 -36.69 -6.51 10.87
CA GLY A 559 -37.27 -5.22 10.54
C GLY A 559 -37.30 -4.32 11.77
N LEU A 560 -37.10 -3.03 11.55
CA LEU A 560 -37.35 -1.99 12.54
C LEU A 560 -38.72 -1.36 12.23
N ASP A 561 -39.40 -0.92 13.29
CA ASP A 561 -40.68 -0.20 13.32
C ASP A 561 -42.00 -0.97 13.11
N THR A 562 -43.06 -0.30 13.60
CA THR A 562 -44.50 -0.62 13.69
C THR A 562 -44.97 -1.57 14.82
N ASP A 563 -45.93 -1.02 15.59
CA ASP A 563 -47.03 -1.64 16.34
C ASP A 563 -46.77 -2.42 17.65
N ALA A 564 -46.55 -1.63 18.69
CA ALA A 564 -47.41 -1.44 19.88
C ALA A 564 -48.47 -2.50 20.32
N GLU A 565 -48.74 -2.44 21.64
CA GLU A 565 -49.84 -3.08 22.41
C GLU A 565 -49.79 -4.62 22.60
N GLY A 566 -50.18 -5.11 23.79
CA GLY A 566 -50.46 -6.54 24.00
C GLY A 566 -50.06 -7.23 25.32
N ALA A 567 -49.25 -6.62 26.21
CA ALA A 567 -48.61 -7.38 27.32
C ALA A 567 -48.93 -6.95 28.77
N ARG A 568 -49.85 -6.00 29.02
CA ARG A 568 -50.29 -5.65 30.40
C ARG A 568 -51.28 -6.67 31.00
N LYS A 569 -50.92 -7.96 31.03
CA LYS A 569 -51.79 -9.03 31.60
C LYS A 569 -51.06 -10.21 32.28
N ARG A 570 -49.88 -9.98 32.87
CA ARG A 570 -49.21 -10.91 33.80
C ARG A 570 -48.54 -10.17 34.97
N ARG A 571 -49.36 -9.58 35.85
CA ARG A 571 -48.94 -9.12 37.19
C ARG A 571 -50.11 -8.91 38.17
N GLN A 572 -51.15 -9.74 38.04
CA GLN A 572 -52.37 -9.69 38.86
C GLN A 572 -53.00 -11.09 38.96
N MET A 573 -52.16 -12.10 39.13
CA MET A 573 -52.51 -13.49 39.47
C MET A 573 -51.63 -14.01 40.61
N ASP A 574 -50.38 -13.53 40.70
CA ASP A 574 -49.39 -13.86 41.73
C ASP A 574 -49.68 -13.18 43.09
N LYS A 575 -50.96 -13.20 43.53
CA LYS A 575 -51.41 -12.75 44.85
C LYS A 575 -52.76 -13.36 45.27
N ALA A 576 -52.96 -14.63 44.97
CA ALA A 576 -54.15 -15.41 45.34
C ALA A 576 -53.81 -16.79 45.95
N ASP A 577 -52.55 -17.23 45.90
CA ASP A 577 -52.06 -18.52 46.39
C ASP A 577 -50.74 -18.28 47.18
N GLU A 578 -50.88 -18.05 48.50
CA GLU A 578 -49.89 -17.92 49.61
C GLU A 578 -50.56 -17.02 50.69
N ASP A 579 -50.81 -17.40 51.95
CA ASP A 579 -50.53 -18.61 52.75
C ASP A 579 -49.07 -19.14 52.78
#